data_AF-A0A933F1L9-F1
#
_entry.id   AF-A0A933F1L9-F1
#
_cell.length_a   1.000
_cell.length_b   1.000
_cell.length_c   1.000
_cell.angle_alpha   90.00
_cell.angle_beta   90.00
_cell.angle_gamma   90.00
#
_symmetry.space_group_name_H-M   'P 1'
#
loop_
_entity.id
_entity.type
_entity.pdbx_description
1 polymer ?
#
loop_
_entity_poly.entity_id
_entity_poly.type
_entity_poly.pdbx_seq_one_letter_code
_entity_poly.pdbx_strand_id
1 'polypeptide(L)' 'MAIKNLAQKSNKHGTVTAIWFDDEEETFIVQYEFLQLSFYKHEFNAFLDTLLEARENFLKGGTAAFES' A
#
# COMPACT_ATOMS: atom_id res chain seq x y z
N MET A 1 11.52 12.57 -15.19
CA MET A 1 10.18 11.98 -15.18
C MET A 1 10.11 10.59 -15.81
N ALA A 2 10.32 9.55 -15.00
CA ALA A 2 9.95 8.18 -15.37
C ALA A 2 9.12 7.54 -14.25
N ILE A 3 7.80 7.50 -14.47
CA ILE A 3 6.88 6.74 -13.60
C ILE A 3 7.07 5.25 -13.88
N LYS A 4 7.53 4.50 -12.87
CA LYS A 4 7.77 3.06 -12.96
C LYS A 4 6.59 2.31 -12.39
N ASN A 5 5.92 1.48 -13.20
CA ASN A 5 4.93 0.54 -12.69
C ASN A 5 5.65 -0.56 -11.90
N LEU A 6 5.35 -0.67 -10.61
CA LEU A 6 5.93 -1.69 -9.74
C LEU A 6 5.04 -2.93 -9.65
N ALA A 7 3.73 -2.75 -9.53
CA ALA A 7 2.78 -3.84 -9.46
C ALA A 7 1.37 -3.39 -9.84
N GLN A 8 0.62 -4.28 -10.48
CA GLN A 8 -0.81 -4.07 -10.73
C GLN A 8 -1.54 -5.42 -10.65
N LYS A 9 -2.63 -5.47 -9.89
CA LYS A 9 -3.45 -6.66 -9.71
C LYS A 9 -4.93 -6.31 -9.68
N SER A 10 -5.75 -7.15 -10.28
CA SER A 10 -7.21 -7.11 -10.17
C SER A 10 -7.72 -8.27 -9.32
N ASN A 11 -8.67 -8.02 -8.42
CA ASN A 11 -9.35 -9.09 -7.70
C ASN A 11 -10.57 -9.62 -8.50
N LYS A 12 -11.19 -10.70 -8.00
CA LYS A 12 -12.38 -11.33 -8.61
C LYS A 12 -13.63 -10.45 -8.67
N HIS A 13 -13.63 -9.33 -7.95
CA HIS A 13 -14.72 -8.35 -7.91
C HIS A 13 -14.49 -7.16 -8.86
N GLY A 14 -13.37 -7.15 -9.59
CA GLY A 14 -13.01 -6.08 -10.51
C GLY A 14 -12.26 -4.91 -9.87
N THR A 15 -12.00 -4.94 -8.56
CA THR A 15 -11.16 -3.94 -7.90
C THR A 15 -9.73 -4.08 -8.42
N VAL A 16 -9.17 -2.96 -8.89
CA VAL A 16 -7.78 -2.87 -9.33
C VAL A 16 -6.96 -2.17 -8.25
N THR A 17 -5.85 -2.81 -7.88
CA THR A 17 -4.77 -2.18 -7.12
C THR A 17 -3.57 -2.01 -8.02
N ALA A 18 -3.00 -0.81 -8.04
CA ALA A 18 -1.78 -0.51 -8.78
C ALA A 18 -0.82 0.31 -7.93
N ILE A 19 0.48 0.07 -8.09
CA ILE A 19 1.54 0.77 -7.39
C ILE A 19 2.58 1.23 -8.42
N TRP A 20 2.87 2.51 -8.40
CA TRP A 20 3.94 3.12 -9.20
C TRP A 20 4.96 3.81 -8.30
N PHE A 21 6.15 4.01 -8.84
CA PHE A 21 7.18 4.85 -8.24
C PHE A 21 7.49 6.00 -9.19
N ASP A 22 7.36 7.23 -8.69
CA ASP A 22 7.81 8.43 -9.35
C ASP A 22 9.25 8.72 -8.91
N ASP A 23 10.19 8.66 -9.86
CA ASP A 23 11.61 8.83 -9.59
C ASP A 23 12.03 10.30 -9.40
N GLU A 24 11.18 11.24 -9.83
CA GLU A 24 11.46 12.68 -9.74
C GLU A 24 11.11 13.21 -8.34
N GLU A 25 9.96 12.79 -7.82
CA GLU A 25 9.46 13.19 -6.50
C GLU A 25 9.90 12.21 -5.39
N GLU A 26 10.56 11.10 -5.75
CA GLU A 26 10.87 9.98 -4.85
C GLU A 26 9.64 9.45 -4.08
N THR A 27 8.50 9.40 -4.75
CA THR A 27 7.21 9.00 -4.15
C THR A 27 6.67 7.69 -4.70
N PHE A 28 6.00 6.95 -3.82
CA PHE A 28 5.18 5.80 -4.19
C PHE A 28 3.73 6.23 -4.32
N ILE A 29 3.09 5.82 -5.41
CA ILE A 29 1.68 6.10 -5.68
C ILE A 29 0.93 4.77 -5.64
N VAL A 30 -0.05 4.65 -4.75
CA VAL A 30 -0.92 3.49 -4.60
C VAL A 30 -2.32 3.87 -5.05
N GLN A 31 -2.80 3.25 -6.12
CA GLN A 31 -4.21 3.32 -6.52
C GLN A 31 -4.96 2.09 -6.00
N TYR A 32 -6.06 2.32 -5.31
CA TYR A 32 -7.03 1.30 -4.92
C TYR A 32 -8.45 1.81 -5.21
N GLU A 33 -9.10 1.25 -6.24
CA GLU A 33 -10.41 1.72 -6.73
C GLU A 33 -10.42 3.21 -7.08
N PHE A 34 -11.12 4.04 -6.29
CA PHE A 34 -11.20 5.50 -6.43
C PHE A 34 -10.27 6.24 -5.46
N LEU A 35 -9.53 5.51 -4.62
CA LEU A 35 -8.56 6.07 -3.68
C LEU A 35 -7.16 6.07 -4.30
N GLN A 36 -6.50 7.22 -4.25
CA GLN A 36 -5.09 7.36 -4.55
C GLN A 36 -4.36 7.83 -3.29
N LEU A 37 -3.32 7.12 -2.89
CA LEU A 37 -2.44 7.49 -1.80
C LEU A 37 -1.02 7.69 -2.33
N SER A 38 -0.38 8.78 -1.92
CA SER A 38 1.00 9.08 -2.29
C SER A 38 1.85 9.16 -1.02
N PHE A 39 3.01 8.53 -1.05
CA PHE A 39 3.92 8.44 0.09
C PHE A 39 5.34 8.78 -0.35
N TYR A 40 6.08 9.52 0.48
CA TYR A 40 7.52 9.57 0.28
C TYR A 40 8.14 8.19 0.56
N LYS A 41 9.27 7.89 -0.08
CA LYS A 41 9.96 6.59 0.03
C LYS A 41 10.13 6.05 1.46
N HIS A 42 10.44 6.91 2.43
CA HIS A 42 10.65 6.50 3.81
C HIS A 42 9.32 6.19 4.55
N GLU A 43 8.27 6.96 4.28
CA GLU A 43 6.93 6.75 4.85
C GLU A 43 6.27 5.50 4.26
N PHE A 44 6.51 5.23 2.97
CA PHE A 44 5.97 4.07 2.29
C PHE A 44 6.43 2.75 2.93
N ASN A 45 7.71 2.66 3.33
CA ASN A 45 8.23 1.47 4.01
C ASN A 45 7.53 1.24 5.36
N ALA A 46 7.41 2.28 6.19
CA ALA A 46 6.71 2.18 7.47
C ALA A 46 5.23 1.81 7.31
N PHE A 47 4.58 2.34 6.27
CA PHE A 47 3.22 1.97 5.91
C PHE A 47 3.11 0.48 5.52
N LEU A 48 4.01 -0.03 4.69
CA LEU A 48 4.04 -1.44 4.31
C LEU A 48 4.26 -2.36 5.51
N ASP A 49 5.20 -2.02 6.39
CA ASP A 49 5.48 -2.80 7.60
C ASP A 49 4.24 -2.88 8.49
N THR A 50 3.53 -1.76 8.67
CA THR A 50 2.28 -1.69 9.43
C THR A 50 1.19 -2.56 8.81
N LEU A 51 1.03 -2.54 7.47
CA LEU A 51 0.06 -3.39 6.77
C LEU A 51 0.39 -4.88 6.90
N LEU A 52 1.68 -5.24 6.83
CA LEU A 52 2.14 -6.61 6.99
C LEU A 52 1.87 -7.12 8.41
N GLU A 53 2.19 -6.32 9.42
CA GLU A 53 1.89 -6.63 10.81
C GLU A 53 0.38 -6.81 11.04
N ALA A 54 -0.45 -5.88 10.54
CA ALA A 54 -1.90 -5.98 10.63
C ALA A 54 -2.43 -7.27 9.98
N ARG A 55 -1.90 -7.63 8.81
CA ARG A 55 -2.24 -8.89 8.13
C ARG A 55 -1.85 -10.12 8.94
N GLU A 56 -0.65 -10.13 9.51
CA GLU A 56 -0.20 -11.23 10.36
C GLU A 56 -1.08 -11.39 11.60
N ASN A 57 -1.42 -10.29 12.27
CA ASN A 57 -2.29 -10.29 13.44
C ASN A 57 -3.67 -10.84 13.10
N PHE A 58 -4.23 -10.41 11.96
CA PHE A 58 -5.49 -10.95 11.44
C PHE A 58 -5.43 -12.47 11.21
N LEU A 59 -4.37 -12.98 10.56
CA LEU A 59 -4.21 -14.41 10.28
C LEU A 59 -4.01 -15.25 11.55
N LYS A 60 -3.39 -14.69 12.58
CA LYS A 60 -3.19 -15.35 13.89
C LYS A 60 -4.47 -15.34 14.75
N GLY A 61 -5.57 -14.73 14.28
CA GLY A 61 -6.80 -14.54 15.05
C GLY A 61 -6.70 -13.47 16.13
N GLY A 62 -5.65 -12.64 16.08
CA GLY A 62 -5.41 -11.57 17.02
C GLY A 62 -6.22 -10.32 16.66
N THR A 63 -7.16 -9.95 17.52
CA THR A 63 -7.64 -8.57 17.59
C THR A 63 -6.57 -7.75 18.29
N ALA A 64 -5.82 -6.92 17.57
CA ALA A 64 -5.02 -5.88 18.20
C ALA A 64 -5.99 -4.97 18.96
N ALA A 65 -5.92 -4.98 20.28
CA ALA A 65 -6.63 -4.01 21.10
C ALA A 65 -6.03 -2.64 20.79
N PHE A 66 -6.79 -1.78 20.11
CA PHE A 66 -6.44 -0.38 20.01
C PHE A 66 -6.71 0.25 21.38
N GLU A 67 -5.67 0.41 22.20
CA GLU A 67 -5.74 1.30 23.36
C GLU A 67 -5.62 2.74 22.85
N SER A 68 -6.70 3.50 23.03
CA SER A 68 -6.88 4.91 22.69
C SER A 68 -6.12 5.85 23.62
#